data_AF-A0A177QB55-F1
#
_entry.id   AF-A0A177QB55-F1
#
_cell.length_a   1.000
_cell.length_b   1.000
_cell.length_c   1.000
_cell.angle_alpha   90.00
_cell.angle_beta   90.00
_cell.angle_gamma   90.00
#
_symmetry.space_group_name_H-M   'P 1'
#
loop_
_entity.id
_entity.type
_entity.pdbx_description
1 polymer ?
#
loop_
_entity_poly.entity_id
_entity_poly.type
_entity_poly.pdbx_seq_one_letter_code
_entity_poly.pdbx_strand_id
1 'polypeptide(L)'
;MRAQEIMRQQEAAEKVRQEQQGYGRPIVSWEMNNTRMIAVKKTIMWPPQGRKWIYFPDFLFDYLKKTMRHEWGARAQQEGLPHPVFRWLKKLNQYQRAVPGEKGRPIVGYIACVLHLAYALYQIAHNDTIPSKLLTRLRNPLTFRPAFYEIIVGAALAIAGMEIENAEKKPPIYQRPNFERSRSALVPLMKWKQSGRLVGK
;
A
#
# COMPACT_ATOMS: atom_id res chain seq x y z
N MET A 1 4.49 -15.27 -37.27
CA MET A 1 4.01 -13.86 -37.19
C MET A 1 3.11 -13.59 -35.99
N ARG A 2 1.99 -14.31 -35.76
CA ARG A 2 1.08 -14.07 -34.60
C ARG A 2 1.77 -14.08 -33.21
N ALA A 3 2.71 -15.00 -32.98
CA ALA A 3 3.42 -15.08 -31.70
C ALA A 3 4.27 -13.83 -31.40
N GLN A 4 4.93 -13.25 -32.40
CA GLN A 4 5.74 -12.03 -32.25
C GLN A 4 4.86 -10.82 -31.94
N GLU A 5 3.66 -10.78 -32.52
CA GLU A 5 2.69 -9.70 -32.30
C GLU A 5 2.08 -9.77 -30.90
N ILE A 6 1.75 -10.97 -30.41
CA ILE A 6 1.32 -11.20 -29.02
C ILE A 6 2.41 -10.77 -28.03
N MET A 7 3.67 -11.13 -28.27
CA MET A 7 4.78 -10.73 -27.41
C MET A 7 4.97 -9.21 -27.36
N ARG A 8 4.89 -8.53 -28.52
CA ARG A 8 4.96 -7.05 -28.57
C ARG A 8 3.81 -6.38 -27.81
N GLN A 9 2.60 -6.91 -27.92
CA GLN A 9 1.44 -6.40 -27.18
C GLN A 9 1.61 -6.60 -25.67
N GLN A 10 2.12 -7.75 -25.25
CA GLN A 10 2.44 -8.03 -23.85
C GLN A 10 3.53 -7.10 -23.31
N GLU A 11 4.61 -6.88 -24.06
CA GLU A 11 5.68 -5.95 -23.68
C GLU A 11 5.18 -4.50 -23.56
N ALA A 12 4.31 -4.06 -24.47
CA ALA A 12 3.72 -2.73 -24.42
C ALA A 12 2.79 -2.56 -23.21
N ALA A 13 1.91 -3.54 -22.96
CA ALA A 13 1.02 -3.53 -21.79
C ALA A 13 1.81 -3.55 -20.47
N GLU A 14 2.92 -4.29 -20.45
CA GLU A 14 3.79 -4.39 -19.29
C GLU A 14 4.51 -3.05 -18.98
N LYS A 15 4.96 -2.32 -20.01
CA LYS A 15 5.52 -0.97 -19.82
C LYS A 15 4.50 -0.01 -19.23
N VAL A 16 3.28 0.02 -19.77
CA VAL A 16 2.18 0.87 -19.24
C VAL A 16 1.87 0.50 -17.79
N ARG A 17 1.85 -0.81 -17.47
CA ARG A 17 1.65 -1.29 -16.10
C ARG A 17 2.77 -0.82 -15.19
N GLN A 18 4.03 -0.91 -15.60
CA GLN A 18 5.18 -0.44 -14.81
C GLN A 18 5.15 1.06 -14.55
N GLU A 19 4.75 1.87 -15.55
CA GLU A 19 4.60 3.31 -15.39
C GLU A 19 3.49 3.68 -14.38
N GLN A 20 2.38 2.93 -14.38
CA GLN A 20 1.24 3.20 -13.49
C GLN A 20 1.39 2.63 -12.07
N GLN A 21 1.95 1.42 -11.95
CA GLN A 21 1.94 0.64 -10.71
C GLN A 21 3.34 0.44 -10.11
N GLY A 22 4.38 0.84 -10.83
CA GLY A 22 5.78 0.58 -10.50
C GLY A 22 6.26 -0.81 -10.92
N TYR A 23 7.49 -1.12 -10.53
CA TYR A 23 8.21 -2.37 -10.82
C TYR A 23 7.90 -3.50 -9.84
N GLY A 24 7.13 -3.23 -8.79
CA GLY A 24 6.62 -4.25 -7.89
C GLY A 24 5.66 -5.24 -8.58
N ARG A 25 5.15 -6.18 -7.79
CA ARG A 25 4.13 -7.13 -8.24
C ARG A 25 2.88 -6.39 -8.73
N PRO A 26 2.32 -6.79 -9.88
CA PRO A 26 1.15 -6.13 -10.46
C PRO A 26 -0.08 -6.29 -9.55
N ILE A 27 -0.93 -5.26 -9.51
CA ILE A 27 -2.23 -5.36 -8.84
C ILE A 27 -3.10 -6.34 -9.62
N VAL A 28 -3.32 -7.52 -9.05
CA VAL A 28 -4.24 -8.52 -9.62
C VAL A 28 -5.62 -8.32 -8.99
N SER A 29 -6.55 -7.81 -9.79
CA SER A 29 -7.96 -7.67 -9.40
C SER A 29 -8.87 -8.04 -10.56
N TRP A 30 -9.99 -8.68 -10.25
CA TRP A 30 -11.01 -9.05 -11.22
C TRP A 30 -12.39 -8.97 -10.58
N GLU A 31 -13.43 -8.99 -11.40
CA GLU A 31 -14.81 -8.98 -10.95
C GLU A 31 -15.42 -10.37 -11.09
N MET A 32 -16.14 -10.81 -10.06
CA MET A 32 -16.91 -12.05 -10.06
C MET A 32 -18.23 -11.79 -9.32
N ASN A 33 -19.37 -12.13 -9.91
CA ASN A 33 -20.69 -11.93 -9.31
C ASN A 33 -20.95 -10.49 -8.81
N ASN A 34 -20.57 -9.50 -9.61
CA ASN A 34 -20.75 -8.07 -9.30
C ASN A 34 -20.01 -7.63 -8.01
N THR A 35 -18.92 -8.33 -7.67
CA THR A 35 -17.96 -7.90 -6.65
C THR A 35 -16.53 -8.08 -7.11
N ARG A 36 -15.66 -7.19 -6.69
CA ARG A 36 -14.23 -7.25 -6.95
C ARG A 36 -13.54 -8.23 -6.01
N MET A 37 -12.70 -9.08 -6.57
CA MET A 37 -11.74 -9.93 -5.86
C MET A 37 -10.33 -9.38 -6.09
N ILE A 38 -9.48 -9.45 -5.06
CA ILE A 38 -8.14 -8.85 -5.11
C ILE A 38 -7.13 -9.84 -4.55
N ALA A 39 -6.04 -10.06 -5.27
CA ALA A 39 -4.94 -10.87 -4.76
C ALA A 39 -4.02 -10.04 -3.85
N VAL A 40 -3.70 -10.59 -2.69
CA VAL A 40 -2.70 -10.11 -1.75
C VAL A 40 -1.65 -11.21 -1.61
N LYS A 41 -0.50 -11.06 -2.28
CA LYS A 41 0.57 -12.06 -2.32
C LYS A 41 0.07 -13.41 -2.85
N LYS A 42 -0.09 -14.41 -1.99
CA LYS A 42 -0.59 -15.76 -2.33
C LYS A 42 -2.05 -15.98 -1.92
N THR A 43 -2.71 -14.96 -1.38
CA THR A 43 -4.06 -15.05 -0.84
C THR A 43 -5.00 -14.24 -1.69
N ILE A 44 -6.16 -14.80 -2.01
CA ILE A 44 -7.25 -14.06 -2.64
C ILE A 44 -8.12 -13.47 -1.54
N MET A 45 -8.44 -12.19 -1.64
CA MET A 45 -9.36 -11.50 -0.75
C MET A 45 -10.69 -11.26 -1.45
N TRP A 46 -11.77 -11.48 -0.69
CA TRP A 46 -13.15 -11.25 -1.07
C TRP A 46 -13.83 -10.38 0.00
N PRO A 47 -14.91 -9.66 -0.35
CA PRO A 47 -15.62 -8.83 0.62
C PRO A 47 -16.17 -9.66 1.79
N PRO A 48 -16.22 -9.09 3.00
CA PRO A 48 -16.94 -9.71 4.11
C PRO A 48 -18.44 -9.85 3.76
N GLN A 49 -19.11 -10.78 4.45
CA GLN A 49 -20.54 -11.07 4.21
C GLN A 49 -21.39 -9.80 4.28
N GLY A 50 -22.31 -9.66 3.32
CA GLY A 50 -23.21 -8.50 3.23
C GLY A 50 -22.58 -7.22 2.68
N ARG A 51 -21.33 -7.26 2.20
CA ARG A 51 -20.69 -6.14 1.47
C ARG A 51 -20.33 -6.54 0.04
N LYS A 52 -20.18 -5.53 -0.80
CA LYS A 52 -19.64 -5.64 -2.16
C LYS A 52 -18.49 -4.65 -2.30
N TRP A 53 -17.40 -5.08 -2.94
CA TRP A 53 -16.36 -4.16 -3.38
C TRP A 53 -16.62 -3.84 -4.84
N ILE A 54 -17.08 -2.62 -5.12
CA ILE A 54 -17.31 -2.16 -6.50
C ILE A 54 -15.98 -1.64 -7.04
N TYR A 55 -15.31 -0.82 -6.23
CA TYR A 55 -14.04 -0.19 -6.56
C TYR A 55 -12.91 -0.72 -5.66
N PHE A 56 -11.67 -0.59 -6.14
CA PHE A 56 -10.48 -0.95 -5.37
C PHE A 56 -10.37 -0.23 -4.02
N PRO A 57 -10.73 1.06 -3.87
CA PRO A 57 -10.77 1.73 -2.56
C PRO A 57 -11.68 1.06 -1.52
N ASP A 58 -12.77 0.40 -1.93
CA ASP A 58 -13.68 -0.30 -1.00
C ASP A 58 -12.92 -1.41 -0.26
N PHE A 59 -12.14 -2.18 -1.02
CA PHE A 59 -11.21 -3.16 -0.47
C PHE A 59 -10.17 -2.52 0.45
N LEU A 60 -9.57 -1.40 0.06
CA LEU A 60 -8.54 -0.74 0.86
C LEU A 60 -9.04 -0.38 2.26
N PHE A 61 -10.28 0.13 2.38
CA PHE A 61 -10.87 0.43 3.69
C PHE A 61 -11.04 -0.83 4.56
N ASP A 62 -11.47 -1.94 3.99
CA ASP A 62 -11.61 -3.20 4.72
C ASP A 62 -10.25 -3.85 5.03
N TYR A 63 -9.29 -3.75 4.10
CA TYR A 63 -7.93 -4.21 4.26
C TYR A 63 -7.21 -3.48 5.40
N LEU A 64 -7.41 -2.16 5.52
CA LEU A 64 -6.89 -1.38 6.63
C LEU A 64 -7.40 -1.91 7.98
N LYS A 65 -8.71 -2.12 8.09
CA LYS A 65 -9.35 -2.63 9.32
C LYS A 65 -8.84 -4.02 9.68
N LYS A 66 -8.72 -4.91 8.69
CA LYS A 66 -8.17 -6.26 8.86
C LYS A 66 -6.72 -6.21 9.34
N THR A 67 -5.88 -5.42 8.69
CA THR A 67 -4.43 -5.33 8.96
C THR A 67 -4.14 -4.68 10.31
N MET A 68 -4.90 -3.65 10.68
CA MET A 68 -4.79 -2.98 11.97
C MET A 68 -5.38 -3.80 13.13
N ARG A 69 -5.96 -4.98 12.86
CA ARG A 69 -6.72 -5.86 13.75
C ARG A 69 -8.02 -5.23 14.25
N HIS A 70 -9.12 -5.94 14.01
CA HIS A 70 -10.45 -5.48 14.40
C HIS A 70 -10.59 -5.30 15.91
N GLU A 71 -10.02 -6.22 16.70
CA GLU A 71 -10.02 -6.21 18.17
C GLU A 71 -9.39 -4.94 18.75
N TRP A 72 -8.21 -4.57 18.22
CA TRP A 72 -7.56 -3.30 18.61
C TRP A 72 -8.45 -2.11 18.27
N GLY A 73 -9.07 -2.13 17.07
CA GLY A 73 -9.97 -1.07 16.64
C GLY A 73 -11.18 -0.90 17.56
N ALA A 74 -11.82 -2.00 17.94
CA ALA A 74 -12.96 -2.01 18.84
C ALA A 74 -12.59 -1.48 20.23
N ARG A 75 -11.49 -1.98 20.80
CA ARG A 75 -10.97 -1.53 22.10
C ARG A 75 -10.62 -0.04 22.08
N ALA A 76 -9.85 0.41 21.09
CA ALA A 76 -9.42 1.80 21.00
C ALA A 76 -10.60 2.77 20.82
N GLN A 77 -11.68 2.32 20.18
CA GLN A 77 -12.91 3.09 20.05
C GLN A 77 -13.71 3.14 21.37
N GLN A 78 -13.76 2.05 22.15
CA GLN A 78 -14.36 2.03 23.48
C GLN A 78 -13.60 2.92 24.47
N GLU A 79 -12.26 2.85 24.45
CA GLU A 79 -11.38 3.65 25.31
C GLU A 79 -11.27 5.12 24.88
N GLY A 80 -11.85 5.50 23.73
CA GLY A 80 -11.79 6.88 23.22
C GLY A 80 -10.38 7.36 22.88
N LEU A 81 -9.47 6.44 22.51
CA LEU A 81 -8.06 6.78 22.27
C LEU A 81 -7.91 7.81 21.14
N PRO A 82 -7.13 8.90 21.35
CA PRO A 82 -6.98 9.98 20.36
C PRO A 82 -6.03 9.58 19.21
N HIS A 83 -6.41 8.57 18.42
CA HIS A 83 -5.61 8.06 17.31
C HIS A 83 -5.87 8.83 16.00
N PRO A 84 -4.84 9.19 15.22
CA PRO A 84 -5.01 9.87 13.93
C PRO A 84 -5.94 9.14 12.95
N VAL A 85 -5.83 7.81 12.86
CA VAL A 85 -6.69 6.98 11.99
C VAL A 85 -8.18 7.14 12.33
N PHE A 86 -8.56 7.12 13.62
CA PHE A 86 -9.95 7.31 14.01
C PHE A 86 -10.44 8.74 13.72
N ARG A 87 -9.57 9.75 13.85
CA ARG A 87 -9.91 11.13 13.46
C ARG A 87 -10.21 11.22 11.97
N TRP A 88 -9.43 10.57 11.11
CA TRP A 88 -9.68 10.54 9.67
C TRP A 88 -10.94 9.76 9.32
N LEU A 89 -11.15 8.58 9.92
CA LEU A 89 -12.35 7.76 9.71
C LEU A 89 -13.62 8.47 10.20
N LYS A 90 -13.57 9.20 11.32
CA LYS A 90 -14.70 10.01 11.80
C LYS A 90 -15.08 11.08 10.79
N LYS A 91 -14.10 11.81 10.24
CA LYS A 91 -14.33 12.82 9.20
C LYS A 91 -14.86 12.19 7.90
N LEU A 92 -14.35 11.03 7.51
CA LEU A 92 -14.84 10.26 6.37
C LEU A 92 -16.32 9.89 6.55
N ASN A 93 -16.69 9.35 7.71
CA ASN A 93 -18.08 8.98 8.01
C ASN A 93 -19.01 10.19 8.03
N GLN A 94 -18.56 11.31 8.61
CA GLN A 94 -19.32 12.57 8.62
C GLN A 94 -19.56 13.09 7.19
N TYR A 95 -18.52 13.08 6.37
CA TYR A 95 -18.61 13.48 4.96
C TYR A 95 -19.53 12.57 4.15
N GLN A 96 -19.47 11.25 4.39
CA GLN A 96 -20.36 10.28 3.75
C GLN A 96 -21.83 10.50 4.09
N ARG A 97 -22.14 10.92 5.32
CA ARG A 97 -23.51 11.26 5.74
C ARG A 97 -24.00 12.59 5.18
N ALA A 98 -23.11 13.59 5.13
CA ALA A 98 -23.45 14.93 4.67
C ALA A 98 -23.72 15.01 3.17
N VAL A 99 -23.04 14.18 2.37
CA VAL A 99 -23.21 14.13 0.92
C VAL A 99 -23.57 12.70 0.51
N PRO A 100 -24.86 12.34 0.47
CA PRO A 100 -25.30 11.04 -0.02
C PRO A 100 -25.08 10.91 -1.54
N GLY A 101 -24.58 9.76 -2.00
CA GLY A 101 -24.31 9.47 -3.42
C GLY A 101 -22.85 9.08 -3.73
N GLU A 102 -22.63 8.06 -4.57
CA GLU A 102 -21.33 7.39 -4.71
C GLU A 102 -20.36 8.02 -5.73
N LYS A 103 -20.84 8.78 -6.72
CA LYS A 103 -20.03 9.14 -7.90
C LYS A 103 -19.30 10.48 -7.75
N GLY A 104 -17.99 10.48 -8.02
CA GLY A 104 -17.20 11.69 -8.31
C GLY A 104 -16.80 12.56 -7.12
N ARG A 105 -16.71 12.00 -5.91
CA ARG A 105 -16.35 12.79 -4.71
C ARG A 105 -14.91 13.30 -4.78
N PRO A 106 -14.65 14.59 -4.50
CA PRO A 106 -13.28 15.08 -4.41
C PRO A 106 -12.54 14.38 -3.26
N ILE A 107 -11.30 13.96 -3.54
CA ILE A 107 -10.43 13.38 -2.53
C ILE A 107 -9.97 14.50 -1.60
N VAL A 108 -10.62 14.61 -0.43
CA VAL A 108 -10.21 15.54 0.63
C VAL A 108 -9.06 14.93 1.44
N GLY A 109 -8.22 15.76 2.08
CA GLY A 109 -7.00 15.32 2.76
C GLY A 109 -7.17 14.13 3.73
N TYR A 110 -8.25 14.06 4.52
CA TYR A 110 -8.47 12.91 5.42
C TYR A 110 -8.82 11.62 4.66
N ILE A 111 -9.50 11.71 3.51
CA ILE A 111 -9.77 10.57 2.63
C ILE A 111 -8.45 10.08 2.04
N ALA A 112 -7.63 11.02 1.54
CA ALA A 112 -6.29 10.73 1.04
C ALA A 112 -5.45 10.01 2.10
N CYS A 113 -5.40 10.51 3.34
CA CYS A 113 -4.59 9.89 4.39
C CYS A 113 -4.99 8.44 4.68
N VAL A 114 -6.29 8.14 4.74
CA VAL A 114 -6.78 6.77 4.98
C VAL A 114 -6.43 5.87 3.81
N LEU A 115 -6.68 6.32 2.59
CA LEU A 115 -6.38 5.55 1.37
C LEU A 115 -4.88 5.32 1.20
N HIS A 116 -4.04 6.33 1.44
CA HIS A 116 -2.58 6.18 1.36
C HIS A 116 -2.06 5.18 2.40
N LEU A 117 -2.55 5.23 3.65
CA LEU A 117 -2.18 4.25 4.67
C LEU A 117 -2.59 2.83 4.25
N ALA A 118 -3.84 2.67 3.83
CA ALA A 118 -4.38 1.38 3.42
C ALA A 118 -3.64 0.82 2.20
N TYR A 119 -3.38 1.66 1.21
CA TYR A 119 -2.66 1.29 0.00
C TYR A 119 -1.20 0.94 0.30
N ALA A 120 -0.50 1.72 1.13
CA ALA A 120 0.87 1.42 1.51
C ALA A 120 0.99 0.08 2.27
N LEU A 121 0.06 -0.20 3.19
CA LEU A 121 -0.04 -1.52 3.84
C LEU A 121 -0.29 -2.65 2.83
N TYR A 122 -1.17 -2.43 1.85
CA TYR A 122 -1.42 -3.38 0.77
C TYR A 122 -0.17 -3.61 -0.07
N GLN A 123 0.52 -2.55 -0.52
CA GLN A 123 1.69 -2.65 -1.38
C GLN A 123 2.81 -3.45 -0.70
N ILE A 124 3.07 -3.18 0.58
CA ILE A 124 4.07 -3.93 1.36
C ILE A 124 3.65 -5.39 1.50
N ALA A 125 2.40 -5.68 1.87
CA ALA A 125 1.96 -7.06 2.06
C ALA A 125 1.84 -7.86 0.75
N HIS A 126 1.56 -7.19 -0.36
CA HIS A 126 1.44 -7.82 -1.66
C HIS A 126 2.82 -8.20 -2.20
N ASN A 127 3.82 -7.33 -2.02
CA ASN A 127 5.21 -7.55 -2.44
C ASN A 127 6.01 -8.40 -1.45
N ASP A 128 5.85 -8.14 -0.15
CA ASP A 128 6.59 -8.78 0.93
C ASP A 128 5.74 -8.99 2.20
N THR A 129 6.29 -8.76 3.39
CA THR A 129 5.70 -9.09 4.69
C THR A 129 5.77 -7.86 5.59
N ILE A 130 4.65 -7.45 6.17
CA ILE A 130 4.63 -6.28 7.06
C ILE A 130 5.26 -6.67 8.42
N PRO A 131 6.27 -5.94 8.91
CA PRO A 131 6.84 -6.19 10.24
C PRO A 131 5.81 -6.02 11.37
N SER A 132 5.77 -6.96 12.31
CA SER A 132 4.79 -6.95 13.41
C SER A 132 4.98 -5.77 14.36
N LYS A 133 6.22 -5.37 14.67
CA LYS A 133 6.51 -4.19 15.51
C LYS A 133 6.07 -2.89 14.86
N LEU A 134 6.13 -2.80 13.52
CA LEU A 134 5.62 -1.64 12.79
C LEU A 134 4.10 -1.51 12.96
N LEU A 135 3.35 -2.61 12.88
CA LEU A 135 1.92 -2.61 13.18
C LEU A 135 1.63 -2.21 14.63
N THR A 136 2.45 -2.64 15.59
CA THR A 136 2.32 -2.21 16.99
C THR A 136 2.54 -0.69 17.13
N ARG A 137 3.58 -0.14 16.49
CA ARG A 137 3.86 1.30 16.51
C ARG A 137 2.80 2.14 15.79
N LEU A 138 2.21 1.61 14.72
CA LEU A 138 1.07 2.22 14.04
C LEU A 138 -0.20 2.26 14.88
N ARG A 139 -0.35 1.37 15.85
CA ARG A 139 -1.53 1.33 16.73
C ARG A 139 -1.39 2.29 17.92
N ASN A 140 -0.16 2.70 18.24
CA ASN A 140 0.13 3.60 19.33
C ASN A 140 0.11 5.06 18.83
N PRO A 141 -0.76 5.93 19.38
CA PRO A 141 -0.88 7.34 18.97
C PRO A 141 0.44 8.13 19.02
N LEU A 142 1.31 7.84 19.99
CA LEU A 142 2.57 8.55 20.21
C LEU A 142 3.62 8.20 19.14
N THR A 143 3.66 6.94 18.73
CA THR A 143 4.62 6.44 17.73
C THR A 143 4.04 6.38 16.32
N PHE A 144 2.78 6.78 16.14
CA PHE A 144 2.05 6.69 14.88
C PHE A 144 2.76 7.44 13.74
N ARG A 145 3.15 8.71 13.96
CA ARG A 145 3.70 9.56 12.89
C ARG A 145 5.00 8.98 12.31
N PRO A 146 6.01 8.61 13.12
CA PRO A 146 7.19 7.93 12.58
C PRO A 146 6.86 6.63 11.84
N ALA A 147 6.00 5.78 12.43
CA ALA A 147 5.62 4.50 11.82
C ALA A 147 4.85 4.69 10.49
N PHE A 148 4.03 5.74 10.41
CA PHE A 148 3.33 6.11 9.19
C PHE A 148 4.30 6.47 8.07
N TYR A 149 5.31 7.32 8.33
CA TYR A 149 6.32 7.66 7.32
C TYR A 149 7.16 6.46 6.91
N GLU A 150 7.53 5.59 7.86
CA GLU A 150 8.21 4.33 7.54
C GLU A 150 7.41 3.49 6.55
N ILE A 151 6.08 3.40 6.71
CA ILE A 151 5.22 2.66 5.78
C ILE A 151 5.16 3.29 4.39
N ILE A 152 5.10 4.61 4.30
CA ILE A 152 5.13 5.28 3.00
C ILE A 152 6.46 4.99 2.28
N VAL A 153 7.58 5.04 3.00
CA VAL A 153 8.89 4.67 2.45
C VAL A 153 8.94 3.20 2.06
N GLY A 154 8.48 2.30 2.93
CA GLY A 154 8.40 0.86 2.65
C GLY A 154 7.56 0.56 1.40
N ALA A 155 6.41 1.21 1.25
CA ALA A 155 5.59 1.07 0.06
C ALA A 155 6.28 1.60 -1.20
N ALA A 156 7.01 2.72 -1.11
CA ALA A 156 7.81 3.23 -2.23
C ALA A 156 8.91 2.24 -2.65
N LEU A 157 9.58 1.60 -1.69
CA LEU A 157 10.56 0.53 -1.95
C LEU A 157 9.89 -0.67 -2.64
N ALA A 158 8.70 -1.08 -2.19
CA ALA A 158 7.93 -2.17 -2.78
C ALA A 158 7.56 -1.85 -4.24
N ILE A 159 7.10 -0.62 -4.50
CA ILE A 159 6.77 -0.12 -5.84
C ILE A 159 8.01 -0.09 -6.74
N ALA A 160 9.18 0.21 -6.19
CA ALA A 160 10.44 0.16 -6.92
C ALA A 160 10.96 -1.27 -7.19
N GLY A 161 10.22 -2.31 -6.79
CA GLY A 161 10.60 -3.72 -6.95
C GLY A 161 11.76 -4.14 -6.04
N MET A 162 12.05 -3.38 -4.98
CA MET A 162 13.10 -3.72 -4.03
C MET A 162 12.58 -4.75 -3.01
N GLU A 163 13.43 -5.72 -2.67
CA GLU A 163 13.17 -6.60 -1.52
C GLU A 163 13.26 -5.81 -0.22
N ILE A 164 12.21 -5.95 0.60
CA ILE A 164 12.07 -5.23 1.85
C ILE A 164 12.39 -6.21 2.98
N GLU A 165 13.65 -6.21 3.41
CA GLU A 165 14.00 -6.98 4.59
C GLU A 165 13.56 -6.25 5.86
N ASN A 166 12.93 -6.99 6.77
CA ASN A 166 12.75 -6.55 8.15
C ASN A 166 14.14 -6.31 8.75
N ALA A 167 14.49 -5.05 8.98
CA ALA A 167 15.77 -4.61 9.56
C ALA A 167 16.08 -5.26 10.92
N GLU A 168 15.07 -5.85 11.55
CA GLU A 168 15.15 -6.50 12.86
C GLU A 168 15.81 -7.88 12.87
N LYS A 169 16.14 -8.47 11.71
CA LYS A 169 16.85 -9.77 11.66
C LYS A 169 18.29 -9.71 12.23
N LYS A 170 18.81 -8.52 12.54
CA LYS A 170 20.14 -8.31 13.15
C LYS A 170 19.98 -7.74 14.57
N PRO A 171 20.77 -8.22 15.55
CA PRO A 171 20.71 -7.69 16.91
C PRO A 171 21.03 -6.18 16.90
N PRO A 172 20.25 -5.34 17.62
CA PRO A 172 20.38 -3.90 17.50
C PRO A 172 21.58 -3.39 18.29
N ILE A 173 22.44 -2.61 17.63
CA ILE A 173 23.42 -1.73 18.31
C ILE A 173 22.74 -0.37 18.65
N TYR A 174 21.68 0.02 17.92
CA TYR A 174 20.85 1.24 18.10
C TYR A 174 19.42 1.05 17.54
N GLN A 175 18.47 1.97 17.84
CA GLN A 175 17.14 2.00 17.20
C GLN A 175 17.27 2.23 15.69
N ARG A 176 16.77 1.30 14.88
CA ARG A 176 16.82 1.34 13.41
C ARG A 176 15.43 1.50 12.80
N PRO A 177 15.31 2.11 11.60
CA PRO A 177 14.10 2.01 10.79
C PRO A 177 13.73 0.55 10.54
N ASN A 178 12.44 0.21 10.49
CA ASN A 178 12.01 -1.19 10.33
C ASN A 178 12.27 -1.75 8.91
N PHE A 179 12.53 -0.88 7.95
CA PHE A 179 12.79 -1.25 6.57
C PHE A 179 14.26 -1.01 6.23
N GLU A 180 14.95 -2.09 5.88
CA GLU A 180 16.27 -2.04 5.24
C GLU A 180 16.13 -2.64 3.83
N ARG A 181 16.82 -2.04 2.86
CA ARG A 181 16.99 -2.66 1.54
C ARG A 181 17.88 -3.90 1.71
N SER A 182 17.42 -5.07 1.24
CA SER A 182 18.29 -6.25 1.22
C SER A 182 19.52 -6.02 0.34
N ARG A 183 20.70 -6.46 0.82
CA ARG A 183 21.97 -6.45 0.07
C ARG A 183 22.35 -7.89 -0.30
N SER A 184 21.62 -8.55 -1.20
CA SER A 184 22.01 -9.82 -1.87
C SER A 184 20.87 -10.27 -2.78
N ALA A 185 20.99 -10.55 -4.09
CA ALA A 185 22.07 -10.50 -5.07
C ALA A 185 21.41 -10.35 -6.47
N LEU A 186 22.10 -9.71 -7.43
CA LEU A 186 21.70 -9.49 -8.84
C LEU A 186 20.66 -8.39 -9.13
N VAL A 187 20.93 -7.16 -8.69
CA VAL A 187 20.59 -6.00 -9.53
C VAL A 187 21.88 -5.59 -10.22
N PRO A 188 22.04 -5.75 -11.55
CA PRO A 188 23.13 -5.10 -12.25
C PRO A 188 23.04 -3.62 -11.90
N LEU A 189 24.14 -3.06 -11.41
CA LEU A 189 24.31 -1.63 -11.17
C LEU A 189 23.72 -0.85 -12.35
N MET A 190 22.48 -0.37 -12.19
CA MET A 190 21.84 0.53 -13.13
C MET A 190 22.61 1.84 -12.97
N LYS A 191 23.64 1.99 -13.79
CA LYS A 191 24.42 3.22 -13.90
C LYS A 191 23.43 4.32 -14.27
N TRP A 192 23.15 5.19 -13.33
CA TRP A 192 22.57 6.50 -13.61
C TRP A 192 23.55 7.26 -14.50
N LYS A 193 23.40 7.17 -15.82
CA LYS A 193 24.04 8.09 -16.75
C LYS A 193 23.15 9.33 -16.80
N GLN A 194 23.45 10.31 -15.96
CA GLN A 194 22.92 11.66 -16.14
C GLN A 194 23.37 12.15 -17.52
N SER A 195 22.46 12.14 -18.48
CA SER A 195 22.65 12.81 -19.76
C SER A 195 22.43 14.31 -19.57
N GLY A 196 23.37 14.97 -18.89
CA GLY A 196 23.55 16.41 -18.95
C GLY A 196 24.45 16.73 -20.13
N ARG A 197 23.85 16.99 -21.30
CA ARG A 197 24.57 17.47 -22.48
C ARG A 197 24.89 18.95 -22.26
N LEU A 198 26.03 19.26 -21.62
CA LEU A 198 26.64 20.58 -21.72
C LEU A 198 27.25 20.68 -23.12
N VAL A 199 26.55 21.36 -24.02
CA VAL A 199 27.14 21.85 -25.27
C VAL A 199 27.79 23.18 -24.94
N GLY A 200 29.11 23.20 -24.97
CA GLY A 200 29.92 24.40 -24.85
C GLY A 200 31.26 24.16 -25.52
N LYS A 201 31.35 24.51 -26.80
CA LYS A 201 32.50 25.09 -27.48
C LYS A 201 31.98 25.89 -28.67
#